data_AF-A0A8J8NG86-F1
#
_entry.id   AF-A0A8J8NG86-F1
#
_cell.length_a   1.000
_cell.length_b   1.000
_cell.length_c   1.000
_cell.angle_alpha   90.00
_cell.angle_beta   90.00
_cell.angle_gamma   90.00
#
_symmetry.space_group_name_H-M   'P 1'
#
loop_
_entity.id
_entity.type
_entity.pdbx_description
1 polymer ?
#
loop_
_entity_poly.entity_id
_entity_poly.type
_entity_poly.pdbx_seq_one_letter_code
_entity_poly.pdbx_strand_id
1 'polypeptide(L)'
;MEHNKPSLSQAEQDKIRVYNAILFAHKGSLACENERKRFALCRATAVGGSGDPSFCEQQAADFLQCYHEMVQYVRKDCREVYMQSVQCLQEADSKGFLSSFTKVFTDGGIDDRMCHKQLTDFQHC
;
A
#
# COMPACT_ATOMS: atom_id res chain seq x y z
N MET A 1 12.67 23.27 29.44
CA MET A 1 11.40 23.32 28.68
C MET A 1 11.33 22.03 27.89
N GLU A 2 10.79 20.97 28.49
CA GLU A 2 10.60 19.69 27.81
C GLU A 2 9.39 19.80 26.88
N HIS A 3 9.65 19.69 25.58
CA HIS A 3 8.61 19.64 24.57
C HIS A 3 7.83 18.34 24.72
N ASN A 4 6.69 18.44 25.40
CA ASN A 4 5.70 17.37 25.53
C ASN A 4 5.07 17.13 24.15
N LYS A 5 5.62 16.17 23.39
CA LYS A 5 5.09 15.81 22.07
C LYS A 5 3.81 15.00 22.31
N PRO A 6 2.62 15.46 21.89
CA PRO A 6 1.40 14.73 22.13
C PRO A 6 1.48 13.35 21.49
N SER A 7 1.31 12.29 22.29
CA SER A 7 1.22 10.92 21.81
C SER A 7 -0.09 10.73 21.05
N LEU A 8 -0.02 10.31 19.79
CA LEU A 8 -1.19 9.93 18.99
C LEU A 8 -2.02 8.86 19.69
N SER A 9 -3.34 9.01 19.67
CA SER A 9 -4.28 8.01 20.15
C SER A 9 -4.16 6.70 19.35
N GLN A 10 -4.56 5.59 19.95
CA GLN A 10 -4.55 4.27 19.28
C GLN A 10 -5.33 4.30 17.95
N ALA A 11 -6.47 5.00 17.93
CA ALA A 11 -7.29 5.16 16.73
C ALA A 11 -6.54 5.90 15.59
N GLU A 12 -5.76 6.92 15.92
CA GLU A 12 -4.96 7.65 14.92
C GLU A 12 -3.80 6.81 14.38
N GLN A 13 -3.17 6.01 15.25
CA GLN A 13 -2.13 5.06 14.82
C GLN A 13 -2.68 3.99 13.87
N ASP A 14 -3.88 3.48 14.15
CA ASP A 14 -4.52 2.49 13.28
C ASP A 14 -4.93 3.08 11.93
N LYS A 15 -5.41 4.34 11.89
CA LYS A 15 -5.65 5.06 10.62
C LYS A 15 -4.37 5.21 9.79
N ILE A 16 -3.25 5.59 10.41
CA ILE A 16 -1.97 5.72 9.71
C ILE A 16 -1.52 4.37 9.13
N ARG A 17 -1.68 3.26 9.88
CA ARG A 17 -1.38 1.91 9.38
C ARG A 17 -2.21 1.57 8.15
N VAL A 18 -3.49 1.93 8.16
CA VAL A 18 -4.39 1.70 7.04
C VAL A 18 -3.97 2.51 5.81
N TYR A 19 -3.66 3.80 5.94
CA TYR A 19 -3.19 4.61 4.81
C TYR A 19 -1.86 4.07 4.24
N ASN A 20 -0.96 3.62 5.11
CA ASN A 20 0.28 2.98 4.69
C ASN A 20 0.01 1.70 3.90
N ALA A 21 -0.89 0.85 4.39
CA ALA A 21 -1.26 -0.37 3.69
C ALA A 21 -1.83 -0.07 2.30
N ILE A 22 -2.68 0.96 2.18
CA ILE A 22 -3.24 1.42 0.90
C ILE A 22 -2.12 1.83 -0.07
N LEU A 23 -1.25 2.75 0.35
CA LEU A 23 -0.21 3.30 -0.52
C LEU A 23 0.76 2.20 -0.97
N PHE A 24 1.28 1.41 -0.03
CA PHE A 24 2.26 0.37 -0.36
C PHE A 24 1.64 -0.80 -1.11
N ALA A 25 0.36 -1.14 -0.90
CA ALA A 25 -0.33 -2.13 -1.73
C ALA A 25 -0.47 -1.65 -3.17
N HIS A 26 -0.88 -0.38 -3.36
CA HIS A 26 -1.02 0.22 -4.69
C HIS A 26 0.32 0.23 -5.44
N LYS A 27 1.37 0.79 -4.82
CA LYS A 27 2.70 0.81 -5.43
C LYS A 27 3.28 -0.58 -5.63
N GLY A 28 3.14 -1.48 -4.65
CA GLY A 28 3.59 -2.86 -4.77
C GLY A 28 2.90 -3.63 -5.89
N SER A 29 1.65 -3.29 -6.24
CA SER A 29 0.94 -3.92 -7.36
C SER A 29 1.56 -3.61 -8.72
N LEU A 30 2.26 -2.47 -8.83
CA LEU A 30 2.95 -1.99 -10.03
C LEU A 30 4.44 -2.35 -10.00
N ALA A 31 5.15 -1.98 -8.94
CA ALA A 31 6.58 -2.15 -8.82
C ALA A 31 7.00 -3.63 -8.71
N CYS A 32 6.17 -4.45 -8.05
CA CYS A 32 6.42 -5.89 -7.85
C CYS A 32 5.44 -6.76 -8.65
N GLU A 33 4.97 -6.27 -9.79
CA GLU A 33 3.93 -6.93 -10.57
C GLU A 33 4.35 -8.35 -11.00
N ASN A 34 5.61 -8.53 -11.41
CA ASN A 34 6.12 -9.80 -11.91
C ASN A 34 6.17 -10.86 -10.81
N GLU A 35 6.75 -10.52 -9.66
CA GLU A 35 6.90 -11.40 -8.51
C GLU A 35 5.52 -11.75 -7.94
N ARG A 36 4.63 -10.75 -7.85
CA ARG A 36 3.24 -10.94 -7.44
C ARG A 36 2.50 -11.91 -8.36
N LYS A 37 2.64 -11.75 -9.69
CA LYS A 37 2.04 -12.65 -10.68
C LYS A 37 2.60 -14.06 -10.56
N ARG A 38 3.92 -14.23 -10.42
CA ARG A 38 4.56 -15.55 -10.25
C ARG A 38 4.07 -16.25 -8.99
N PHE A 39 3.99 -15.55 -7.87
CA PHE A 39 3.45 -16.09 -6.63
C PHE A 39 1.97 -16.47 -6.75
N ALA A 40 1.15 -15.59 -7.34
CA ALA A 40 -0.26 -15.85 -7.56
C ALA A 40 -0.50 -17.06 -8.48
N LEU A 41 0.28 -17.18 -9.56
CA LEU A 41 0.22 -18.33 -10.47
C LEU A 41 0.65 -19.62 -9.78
N CYS A 42 1.72 -19.59 -8.98
CA CYS A 42 2.15 -20.75 -8.22
C CYS A 42 1.03 -21.26 -7.29
N ARG A 43 0.40 -20.35 -6.55
CA ARG A 43 -0.72 -20.67 -5.65
C ARG A 43 -2.01 -21.08 -6.37
N ALA A 44 -2.16 -20.73 -7.64
CA ALA A 44 -3.29 -21.17 -8.45
C ALA A 44 -3.14 -22.62 -8.94
N THR A 45 -1.94 -23.21 -8.84
CA THR A 45 -1.74 -24.62 -9.20
C THR A 45 -2.32 -25.56 -8.15
N ALA A 46 -2.71 -26.77 -8.56
CA ALA A 46 -3.22 -27.79 -7.64
C ALA A 46 -2.20 -28.17 -6.55
N VAL A 47 -0.90 -28.11 -6.88
CA VAL A 47 0.19 -28.38 -5.94
C VAL A 47 0.38 -27.20 -5.00
N GLY A 48 0.62 -25.99 -5.52
CA GLY A 48 0.95 -24.82 -4.70
C GLY A 48 -0.23 -24.15 -3.97
N GLY A 49 -1.47 -24.46 -4.36
CA GLY A 49 -2.69 -23.96 -3.72
C GLY A 49 -3.06 -24.79 -2.50
N SER A 50 -3.99 -25.72 -2.69
CA SER A 50 -4.54 -26.55 -1.61
C SER A 50 -3.71 -27.80 -1.30
N GLY A 51 -2.76 -28.17 -2.16
CA GLY A 51 -1.92 -29.35 -1.99
C GLY A 51 -0.83 -29.13 -0.94
N ASP A 52 0.03 -28.15 -1.20
CA ASP A 52 1.20 -27.83 -0.40
C ASP A 52 1.63 -26.36 -0.62
N PRO A 53 1.28 -25.44 0.29
CA PRO A 53 1.70 -24.04 0.21
C PRO A 53 3.22 -23.84 0.23
N SER A 54 3.99 -24.80 0.79
CA SER A 54 5.45 -24.71 0.84
C SER A 54 6.09 -24.79 -0.54
N PHE A 55 5.39 -25.40 -1.51
CA PHE A 55 5.79 -25.43 -2.91
C PHE A 55 6.02 -24.04 -3.51
N CYS A 56 5.35 -23.01 -2.99
CA CYS A 56 5.46 -21.62 -3.46
C CYS A 56 6.34 -20.74 -2.56
N GLU A 57 7.12 -21.31 -1.63
CA GLU A 57 7.96 -20.55 -0.68
C GLU A 57 8.94 -19.62 -1.39
N GLN A 58 9.59 -20.09 -2.46
CA GLN A 58 10.54 -19.25 -3.20
C GLN A 58 9.84 -18.05 -3.83
N GLN A 59 8.68 -18.24 -4.47
CA GLN A 59 7.95 -17.13 -5.09
C GLN A 59 7.38 -16.16 -4.04
N ALA A 60 7.01 -16.67 -2.86
CA ALA A 60 6.63 -15.83 -1.74
C ALA A 60 7.82 -14.99 -1.24
N ALA A 61 9.00 -15.60 -1.11
CA ALA A 61 10.23 -14.93 -0.70
C ALA A 61 10.63 -13.84 -1.70
N ASP A 62 10.59 -14.14 -3.01
CA ASP A 62 10.90 -13.18 -4.06
C ASP A 62 9.94 -11.97 -4.02
N PHE A 63 8.63 -12.23 -3.86
CA PHE A 63 7.63 -11.17 -3.74
C PHE A 63 7.84 -10.31 -2.48
N LEU A 64 8.10 -10.93 -1.33
CA LEU A 64 8.37 -10.23 -0.08
C LEU A 64 9.66 -9.40 -0.16
N GLN A 65 10.69 -9.92 -0.82
CA GLN A 65 11.95 -9.20 -1.04
C GLN A 65 11.72 -7.94 -1.89
N CYS A 66 11.05 -8.08 -3.04
CA CYS A 66 10.70 -6.91 -3.86
C CYS A 66 9.88 -5.88 -3.07
N TYR A 67 8.86 -6.34 -2.33
CA TYR A 67 8.02 -5.45 -1.53
C TYR A 67 8.83 -4.73 -0.44
N HIS A 68 9.76 -5.42 0.20
CA HIS A 68 10.63 -4.85 1.22
C HIS A 68 11.55 -3.77 0.64
N GLU A 69 12.23 -4.06 -0.47
CA GLU A 69 13.09 -3.12 -1.18
C GLU A 69 12.32 -1.89 -1.65
N MET A 70 11.12 -2.09 -2.20
CA MET A 70 10.22 -1.00 -2.60
C MET A 70 9.86 -0.10 -1.41
N VAL A 71 9.50 -0.66 -0.25
CA VAL A 71 9.19 0.12 0.95
C VAL A 71 10.41 0.90 1.44
N GLN A 72 11.60 0.30 1.42
CA GLN A 72 12.84 0.98 1.79
C GLN A 72 13.13 2.16 0.85
N TYR A 73 13.00 1.94 -0.46
CA TYR A 73 13.19 2.96 -1.48
C TYR A 73 12.21 4.14 -1.29
N VAL A 74 10.91 3.87 -1.10
CA VAL A 74 9.92 4.94 -0.84
C VAL A 74 10.29 5.77 0.39
N ARG A 75 10.70 5.11 1.48
CA ARG A 75 11.03 5.81 2.74
C ARG A 75 12.27 6.67 2.62
N LYS A 76 13.23 6.26 1.79
CA LYS A 76 14.51 6.94 1.60
C LYS A 76 14.40 8.05 0.56
N ASP A 77 13.88 7.73 -0.61
CA ASP A 77 14.02 8.54 -1.82
C ASP A 77 12.72 9.27 -2.19
N CYS A 78 11.56 8.83 -1.68
CA CYS A 78 10.26 9.44 -1.97
C CYS A 78 9.51 10.00 -0.76
N ARG A 79 10.24 10.34 0.30
CA ARG A 79 9.64 10.72 1.58
C ARG A 79 8.59 11.83 1.45
N GLU A 80 8.86 12.85 0.63
CA GLU A 80 7.95 13.99 0.46
C GLU A 80 6.65 13.60 -0.21
N VAL A 81 6.74 12.88 -1.34
CA VAL A 81 5.56 12.39 -2.08
C VAL A 81 4.74 11.45 -1.20
N TYR A 82 5.40 10.52 -0.50
CA TYR A 82 4.76 9.64 0.47
C TYR A 82 3.97 10.41 1.54
N MET A 83 4.57 11.43 2.18
CA MET A 83 3.89 12.23 3.20
C MET A 83 2.68 12.98 2.62
N GLN A 84 2.81 13.53 1.40
CA GLN A 84 1.70 14.19 0.72
C GLN A 84 0.55 13.24 0.40
N SER A 85 0.85 12.01 -0.03
CA SER A 85 -0.18 10.99 -0.29
C SER A 85 -0.88 10.55 1.00
N VAL A 86 -0.14 10.36 2.10
CA VAL A 86 -0.73 10.06 3.42
C VAL A 86 -1.64 11.18 3.90
N GLN A 87 -1.18 12.43 3.80
CA GLN A 87 -1.98 13.60 4.18
C GLN A 87 -3.26 13.70 3.35
N CYS A 88 -3.16 13.46 2.05
CA CYS A 88 -4.33 13.50 1.19
C CYS A 88 -5.37 12.43 1.58
N LEU A 89 -4.92 11.21 1.90
CA LEU A 89 -5.81 10.15 2.40
C LEU A 89 -6.45 10.53 3.74
N GLN A 90 -5.71 11.15 4.66
CA GLN A 90 -6.26 11.67 5.92
C GLN A 90 -7.36 12.70 5.69
N GLU A 91 -7.12 13.66 4.80
CA GLU A 91 -8.11 14.68 4.44
C GLU A 91 -9.35 14.06 3.77
N ALA A 92 -9.14 13.06 2.91
CA ALA A 92 -10.22 12.31 2.29
C ALA A 92 -11.08 11.55 3.33
N ASP A 93 -10.44 10.88 4.29
CA ASP A 93 -11.13 10.20 5.39
C ASP A 93 -11.95 11.17 6.23
N SER A 94 -11.36 12.32 6.57
CA SER A 94 -12.01 13.34 7.40
C SER A 94 -13.30 13.89 6.79
N LYS A 95 -13.41 13.84 5.45
CA LYS A 95 -14.58 14.26 4.69
C LYS A 95 -15.53 13.09 4.39
N GLY A 96 -15.26 11.89 4.91
CA GLY A 96 -16.12 10.70 4.80
C GLY A 96 -15.92 9.86 3.53
N PHE A 97 -14.94 10.19 2.69
CA PHE A 97 -14.77 9.54 1.37
C PHE A 97 -14.15 8.14 1.45
N LEU A 98 -13.32 7.85 2.47
CA LEU A 98 -12.63 6.55 2.60
C LEU A 98 -13.48 5.46 3.27
N SER A 99 -14.70 5.77 3.70
CA SER A 99 -15.64 4.79 4.29
C SER A 99 -16.07 3.69 3.30
N SER A 100 -15.75 3.83 2.01
CA SER A 100 -15.96 2.81 0.95
C SER A 100 -14.61 2.38 0.34
N PHE A 101 -13.80 1.67 1.13
CA PHE A 101 -12.44 1.17 0.85
C PHE A 101 -12.21 0.52 -0.53
N THR A 102 -13.26 0.09 -1.22
CA THR A 102 -13.18 -0.52 -2.56
C THR A 102 -13.15 0.50 -3.69
N LYS A 103 -13.82 1.66 -3.56
CA LYS A 103 -14.05 2.55 -4.71
C LYS A 103 -12.85 3.37 -5.17
N VAL A 104 -11.84 3.59 -4.32
CA VAL A 104 -10.64 4.35 -4.73
C VAL A 104 -9.78 3.55 -5.73
N PHE A 105 -9.89 2.22 -5.74
CA PHE A 105 -9.03 1.35 -6.54
C PHE A 105 -9.76 0.42 -7.52
N THR A 106 -11.07 0.19 -7.38
CA THR A 106 -11.78 -0.81 -8.19
C THR A 106 -12.78 -0.26 -9.21
N ASP A 107 -13.28 0.97 -9.06
CA ASP A 107 -14.25 1.54 -10.00
C ASP A 107 -14.09 3.07 -10.00
N GLY A 108 -13.78 3.66 -11.16
CA GLY A 108 -13.62 5.11 -11.40
C GLY A 108 -14.87 5.93 -11.10
N GLY A 109 -15.26 5.97 -9.83
CA GLY A 109 -16.59 6.37 -9.40
C GLY A 109 -16.65 6.63 -7.90
N ILE A 110 -15.88 7.62 -7.45
CA ILE A 110 -16.27 8.74 -6.58
C ILE A 110 -15.09 9.70 -6.61
N ASP A 111 -15.28 10.83 -7.30
CA ASP A 111 -14.31 11.91 -7.51
C ASP A 111 -12.87 11.42 -7.76
N ASP A 112 -12.66 10.93 -8.99
CA ASP A 112 -11.39 10.49 -9.60
C ASP A 112 -10.24 11.53 -9.55
N ARG A 113 -10.44 12.64 -8.82
CA ARG A 113 -9.52 13.76 -8.62
C ARG A 113 -8.94 13.83 -7.22
N MET A 114 -9.66 13.38 -6.18
CA MET A 114 -9.18 13.58 -4.82
C MET A 114 -8.02 12.63 -4.55
N CYS A 115 -6.83 13.21 -4.34
CA CYS A 115 -5.55 12.51 -4.23
C CYS A 115 -5.02 11.86 -5.52
N HIS A 116 -5.72 11.95 -6.65
CA HIS A 116 -5.27 11.30 -7.90
C HIS A 116 -3.84 11.72 -8.26
N LYS A 117 -3.56 13.03 -8.25
CA LYS A 117 -2.22 13.53 -8.51
C LYS A 117 -1.20 12.95 -7.52
N GLN A 118 -1.47 13.00 -6.22
CA GLN A 118 -0.55 12.50 -5.19
C GLN A 118 -0.34 10.99 -5.28
N LEU A 119 -1.36 10.23 -5.70
CA LEU A 119 -1.25 8.79 -5.91
C LEU A 119 -0.47 8.49 -7.19
N THR A 120 -0.69 9.24 -8.28
CA THR A 120 0.07 9.11 -9.53
C THR A 120 1.53 9.51 -9.34
N ASP A 121 1.81 10.60 -8.62
CA ASP A 121 3.18 11.00 -8.28
C ASP A 121 3.85 9.92 -7.42
N PHE A 122 3.11 9.29 -6.50
CA PHE A 122 3.60 8.19 -5.66
C PHE A 122 3.91 6.90 -6.45
N GLN A 123 3.24 6.68 -7.59
CA GLN A 123 3.52 5.57 -8.50
C GLN A 123 4.81 5.75 -9.32
N HIS A 124 5.24 7.01 -9.57
CA HIS A 124 6.40 7.34 -10.41
C HIS A 124 7.64 7.81 -9.63
N CYS A 125 7.45 8.22 -8.38
CA CYS A 125 8.32 7.71 -7.34
C CYS A 125 8.32 6.17 -7.44
#